data_AF-A0A6N2I9J3-F1
#
_entry.id   AF-A0A6N2I9J3-F1
#
_cell.length_a   1.000
_cell.length_b   1.000
_cell.length_c   1.000
_cell.angle_alpha   90.00
_cell.angle_beta   90.00
_cell.angle_gamma   90.00
#
_symmetry.space_group_name_H-M   'P 1'
#
loop_
_entity.id
_entity.type
_entity.pdbx_description
1 polymer ?
#
loop_
_entity_poly.entity_id
_entity_poly.type
_entity_poly.pdbx_seq_one_letter_code
_entity_poly.pdbx_strand_id
1 'polypeptide(L)'
;MEYFCYHRDRPGSLALREELLEEHWSYMDRYAKELIARGPTFTEDGETLTGSVHIVGLPDPAAARAFAFDEPNYQAGAYRDVLLRRWHNVLGRTMWDFPGDRSSGSQYLVLGLGEGPAADLTPPPDQDELIAYGPLLSDDNDTWLGTAALLRAPDPDAARTVR
;
A
#
# COMPACT_ATOMS: atom_id res chain seq x y z
N MET A 1 -8.69 6.38 -11.60
CA MET A 1 -7.21 6.45 -11.47
C MET A 1 -6.82 5.65 -10.24
N GLU A 2 -5.63 5.07 -10.20
CA GLU A 2 -5.20 4.24 -9.07
C GLU A 2 -4.21 5.03 -8.22
N TYR A 3 -4.32 4.87 -6.91
CA TYR A 3 -3.52 5.61 -5.94
C TYR A 3 -2.91 4.65 -4.92
N PHE A 4 -1.64 4.87 -4.64
CA PHE A 4 -0.93 4.22 -3.53
C PHE A 4 -0.93 5.18 -2.34
N CYS A 5 -1.40 4.69 -1.19
CA CYS A 5 -1.45 5.42 0.06
C CYS A 5 -0.79 4.61 1.16
N TYR A 6 0.24 5.15 1.78
CA TYR A 6 0.93 4.55 2.92
C TYR A 6 0.96 5.51 4.10
N HIS A 7 0.22 5.17 5.14
CA HIS A 7 0.19 5.87 6.42
C HIS A 7 1.17 5.23 7.38
N ARG A 8 2.04 6.03 8.01
CA ARG A 8 2.98 5.56 9.03
C ARG A 8 2.55 6.03 10.40
N ASP A 9 2.49 5.11 11.35
CA ASP A 9 2.05 5.37 12.72
C ASP A 9 3.05 6.30 13.43
N ARG A 10 2.50 7.23 14.21
CA ARG A 10 3.26 8.06 15.13
C ARG A 10 3.76 7.19 16.29
N PRO A 11 5.01 7.38 16.77
CA PRO A 11 5.46 6.70 17.99
C PRO A 11 4.48 6.87 19.15
N GLY A 12 4.09 5.76 19.77
CA GLY A 12 3.16 5.72 20.91
C GLY A 12 1.68 5.91 20.56
N SER A 13 1.27 5.78 19.28
CA SER A 13 -0.15 5.87 18.89
C SER A 13 -0.90 4.53 18.89
N LEU A 14 -0.27 3.41 19.22
CA LEU A 14 -0.89 2.08 19.15
C LEU A 14 -2.23 2.00 19.91
N ALA A 15 -2.29 2.49 21.16
CA ALA A 15 -3.54 2.48 21.93
C ALA A 15 -4.68 3.27 21.23
N LEU A 16 -4.34 4.36 20.53
CA LEU A 16 -5.30 5.14 19.74
C LEU A 16 -5.73 4.38 18.47
N ARG A 17 -4.82 3.62 17.84
CA ARG A 17 -5.12 2.75 16.69
C ARG A 17 -6.10 1.64 17.09
N GLU A 18 -5.93 1.07 18.29
CA GLU A 18 -6.82 0.05 18.85
C GLU A 18 -8.20 0.63 19.19
N GLU A 19 -8.25 1.82 19.81
CA GLU A 19 -9.49 2.53 20.13
C GLU A 19 -10.33 2.83 18.87
N LEU A 20 -9.68 3.28 17.80
CA LEU A 20 -10.33 3.70 16.55
C LEU A 20 -10.50 2.56 15.53
N LEU A 21 -10.21 1.32 15.90
CA LEU A 21 -10.16 0.20 14.95
C LEU A 21 -11.48 0.01 14.20
N GLU A 22 -12.62 0.01 14.91
CA GLU A 22 -13.94 -0.17 14.31
C GLU A 22 -14.31 1.00 13.38
N GLU A 23 -13.99 2.23 13.78
CA GLU A 23 -14.25 3.42 12.96
C GLU A 23 -13.41 3.41 11.69
N HIS A 24 -12.14 3.00 11.80
CA HIS A 24 -11.25 2.81 10.66
C HIS A 24 -11.81 1.77 9.68
N TRP A 25 -12.26 0.62 10.18
CA TRP A 25 -12.82 -0.43 9.33
C TRP A 25 -14.10 0.03 8.65
N SER A 26 -15.00 0.66 9.41
CA SER A 26 -16.24 1.25 8.90
C SER A 26 -15.98 2.32 7.83
N TYR A 27 -14.92 3.13 8.00
CA TYR A 27 -14.49 4.09 7.00
C TYR A 27 -14.04 3.40 5.71
N MET A 28 -13.20 2.36 5.83
CA MET A 28 -12.63 1.61 4.70
C MET A 28 -13.68 0.80 3.94
N ASP A 29 -14.72 0.31 4.61
CA ASP A 29 -15.81 -0.45 3.97
C ASP A 29 -16.60 0.39 2.95
N ARG A 30 -16.59 1.72 3.08
CA ARG A 30 -17.18 2.64 2.09
C ARG A 30 -16.44 2.64 0.75
N TYR A 31 -15.19 2.16 0.74
CA TYR A 31 -14.32 2.05 -0.43
C TYR A 31 -14.08 0.59 -0.84
N ALA A 32 -14.88 -0.36 -0.32
CA ALA A 32 -14.64 -1.79 -0.53
C ALA A 32 -14.61 -2.22 -2.00
N LYS A 33 -15.33 -1.51 -2.88
CA LYS A 33 -15.36 -1.81 -4.33
C LYS A 33 -14.17 -1.21 -5.07
N GLU A 34 -13.62 -0.13 -4.53
CA GLU A 34 -12.54 0.67 -5.11
C GLU A 34 -11.16 0.18 -4.67
N LEU A 35 -11.08 -0.48 -3.50
CA LEU A 35 -9.83 -1.02 -2.99
C LEU A 35 -9.30 -2.11 -3.93
N ILE A 36 -8.00 -2.01 -4.25
CA ILE A 36 -7.22 -2.95 -5.06
C ILE A 36 -6.37 -3.82 -4.13
N ALA A 37 -5.78 -3.21 -3.10
CA ALA A 37 -5.07 -3.92 -2.04
C ALA A 37 -5.11 -3.11 -0.74
N ARG A 38 -5.03 -3.79 0.40
CA ARG A 38 -4.91 -3.16 1.71
C ARG A 38 -4.21 -4.06 2.72
N GLY A 39 -3.56 -3.47 3.70
CA GLY A 39 -3.03 -4.22 4.83
C GLY A 39 -2.33 -3.34 5.89
N PRO A 40 -2.25 -3.84 7.13
CA PRO A 40 -1.37 -3.25 8.13
C PRO A 40 0.11 -3.46 7.76
N THR A 41 0.98 -2.57 8.20
CA THR A 41 2.43 -2.83 8.25
C THR A 41 2.84 -3.05 9.69
N PHE A 42 3.88 -3.86 9.91
CA PHE A 42 4.36 -4.19 11.25
C PHE A 42 5.85 -3.87 11.41
N THR A 43 6.33 -3.98 12.64
CA THR A 43 7.76 -4.09 12.96
C THR A 43 8.33 -5.39 12.40
N GLU A 44 9.66 -5.52 12.40
CA GLU A 44 10.36 -6.68 11.85
C GLU A 44 9.98 -8.01 12.53
N ASP A 45 9.63 -7.96 13.82
CA ASP A 45 9.13 -9.10 14.59
C ASP A 45 7.66 -9.46 14.28
N GLY A 46 6.96 -8.63 13.50
CA GLY A 46 5.55 -8.84 13.14
C GLY A 46 4.55 -8.49 14.26
N GLU A 47 5.01 -8.00 15.40
CA GLU A 47 4.16 -7.86 16.61
C GLU A 47 3.52 -6.47 16.71
N THR A 48 4.26 -5.41 16.39
CA THR A 48 3.81 -4.03 16.59
C THR A 48 3.33 -3.42 15.28
N LEU A 49 2.09 -2.93 15.25
CA LEU A 49 1.55 -2.17 14.14
C LEU A 49 2.37 -0.88 13.90
N THR A 50 2.75 -0.65 12.65
CA THR A 50 3.57 0.51 12.24
C THR A 50 2.90 1.40 11.20
N GLY A 51 1.73 1.02 10.70
CA GLY A 51 1.04 1.76 9.66
C GLY A 51 -0.02 0.98 8.92
N SER A 52 -0.47 1.55 7.82
CA SER A 52 -1.42 0.93 6.89
C SER A 52 -1.10 1.30 5.46
N VAL A 53 -1.14 0.31 4.58
CA VAL A 53 -1.02 0.49 3.14
C VAL A 53 -2.36 0.23 2.48
N HIS A 54 -2.71 1.09 1.52
CA HIS A 54 -3.90 0.99 0.71
C HIS A 54 -3.54 1.30 -0.74
N ILE A 55 -4.08 0.51 -1.65
CA ILE A 55 -4.08 0.78 -3.08
C ILE A 55 -5.55 0.84 -3.49
N VAL A 56 -5.96 1.96 -4.10
CA VAL A 56 -7.38 2.27 -4.31
C VAL A 56 -7.62 2.96 -5.66
N GLY A 57 -8.68 2.56 -6.35
CA GLY A 57 -9.17 3.20 -7.56
C GLY A 57 -10.14 4.34 -7.26
N LEU A 58 -9.75 5.59 -7.51
CA LEU A 58 -10.55 6.79 -7.22
C LEU A 58 -10.70 7.69 -8.46
N PRO A 59 -11.75 8.55 -8.51
CA PRO A 59 -12.02 9.35 -9.71
C PRO A 59 -10.94 10.39 -10.00
N ASP A 60 -10.37 11.02 -8.96
CA ASP A 60 -9.45 12.14 -9.11
C ASP A 60 -8.53 12.34 -7.87
N PRO A 61 -7.52 13.22 -7.96
CA PRO A 61 -6.61 13.48 -6.85
C PRO A 61 -7.27 14.10 -5.60
N ALA A 62 -8.42 14.78 -5.75
CA ALA A 62 -9.14 15.33 -4.59
C ALA A 62 -9.79 14.20 -3.78
N ALA A 63 -10.40 13.23 -4.44
CA ALA A 63 -10.90 12.01 -3.82
C ALA A 63 -9.78 11.21 -3.15
N ALA A 64 -8.61 11.12 -3.77
CA ALA A 64 -7.44 10.45 -3.17
C ALA A 64 -6.95 11.13 -1.88
N ARG A 65 -6.93 12.47 -1.86
CA ARG A 65 -6.62 13.22 -0.64
C ARG A 65 -7.69 13.02 0.43
N ALA A 66 -8.97 13.05 0.07
CA ALA A 66 -10.06 12.77 1.02
C ALA A 66 -9.96 11.36 1.61
N PHE A 67 -9.68 10.35 0.79
CA PHE A 67 -9.42 8.99 1.25
C PHE A 67 -8.27 8.92 2.27
N ALA A 68 -7.16 9.59 1.97
CA ALA A 68 -5.96 9.54 2.80
C ALA A 68 -6.09 10.36 4.10
N PHE A 69 -6.78 11.50 4.05
CA PHE A 69 -6.77 12.46 5.15
C PHE A 69 -8.07 12.48 5.95
N ASP A 70 -9.23 12.14 5.39
CA ASP A 70 -10.50 12.16 6.15
C ASP A 70 -10.70 10.89 7.00
N GLU A 71 -9.76 9.92 6.94
CA GLU A 71 -9.88 8.69 7.72
C GLU A 71 -9.66 8.92 9.23
N PRO A 72 -10.36 8.18 10.11
CA PRO A 72 -10.39 8.48 11.56
C PRO A 72 -9.02 8.52 12.21
N ASN A 73 -8.11 7.60 11.85
CA ASN A 73 -6.78 7.57 12.44
C ASN A 73 -5.93 8.77 12.06
N TYR A 74 -6.07 9.27 10.82
CA TYR A 74 -5.37 10.48 10.41
C TYR A 74 -5.91 11.69 11.16
N GLN A 75 -7.24 11.83 11.20
CA GLN A 75 -7.91 12.94 11.88
C GLN A 75 -7.60 12.99 13.39
N ALA A 76 -7.44 11.83 14.02
CA ALA A 76 -7.09 11.72 15.44
C ALA A 76 -5.57 11.87 15.73
N GLY A 77 -4.72 12.00 14.70
CA GLY A 77 -3.27 12.16 14.87
C GLY A 77 -2.54 10.86 15.25
N ALA A 78 -3.08 9.71 14.85
CA ALA A 78 -2.43 8.41 15.03
C ALA A 78 -1.25 8.20 14.07
N TYR A 79 -1.24 8.89 12.92
CA TYR A 79 -0.16 8.83 11.95
C TYR A 79 0.79 10.01 12.05
N ARG A 80 2.08 9.77 11.79
CA ARG A 80 3.09 10.83 11.70
C ARG A 80 3.20 11.43 10.29
N ASP A 81 2.98 10.62 9.26
CA ASP A 81 3.14 11.02 7.87
C ASP A 81 2.37 10.09 6.92
N VAL A 82 2.14 10.57 5.70
CA VAL A 82 1.42 9.86 4.64
C VAL A 82 2.17 10.01 3.32
N LEU A 83 2.44 8.89 2.64
CA LEU A 83 2.87 8.87 1.25
C LEU A 83 1.66 8.58 0.36
N LEU A 84 1.19 9.61 -0.36
CA LEU A 84 0.14 9.50 -1.36
C LEU A 84 0.73 9.74 -2.76
N ARG A 85 0.55 8.80 -3.68
CA ARG A 85 1.02 8.92 -5.07
C ARG A 85 0.00 8.34 -6.04
N ARG A 86 0.02 8.83 -7.28
CA ARG A 86 -0.56 8.07 -8.38
C ARG A 86 0.17 6.75 -8.51
N TRP A 87 -0.55 5.73 -8.89
CA TRP A 87 -0.04 4.39 -9.09
C TRP A 87 -0.67 3.76 -10.32
N HIS A 88 -0.04 2.72 -10.86
CA HIS A 88 -0.60 1.92 -11.94
C HIS A 88 -0.51 0.43 -11.63
N ASN A 89 -1.63 -0.28 -11.76
CA ASN A 89 -1.72 -1.71 -11.55
C ASN A 89 -1.20 -2.50 -12.75
N VAL A 90 0.08 -2.87 -12.70
CA VAL A 90 0.73 -3.63 -13.77
C VAL A 90 0.21 -5.07 -13.84
N LEU A 91 -0.28 -5.62 -12.73
CA LEU A 91 -0.81 -7.00 -12.68
C LEU A 91 -2.24 -7.12 -13.19
N GLY A 92 -2.98 -6.00 -13.31
CA GLY A 92 -4.38 -6.00 -13.77
C GLY A 92 -5.35 -6.80 -12.88
N ARG A 93 -4.95 -7.12 -11.65
CA ARG A 93 -5.73 -7.90 -10.68
C ARG A 93 -5.70 -7.26 -9.31
N THR A 94 -6.52 -7.77 -8.40
CA THR A 94 -6.61 -7.26 -7.04
C THR A 94 -5.99 -8.22 -6.02
N MET A 95 -5.80 -7.79 -4.76
CA MET A 95 -5.29 -8.66 -3.70
C MET A 95 -6.19 -9.88 -3.43
N TRP A 96 -7.47 -9.81 -3.80
CA TRP A 96 -8.43 -10.90 -3.63
C TRP A 96 -8.27 -11.96 -4.73
N ASP A 97 -7.66 -11.60 -5.87
CA ASP A 97 -7.33 -12.49 -6.99
C ASP A 97 -5.89 -13.02 -6.89
N PHE A 98 -5.22 -12.83 -5.75
CA PHE A 98 -3.86 -13.30 -5.53
C PHE A 98 -3.78 -14.84 -5.64
N PRO A 99 -2.95 -15.40 -6.55
CA PRO A 99 -2.93 -16.83 -6.85
C PRO A 99 -2.09 -17.65 -5.87
N GLY A 100 -1.17 -17.00 -5.14
CA GLY A 100 -0.28 -17.67 -4.20
C GLY A 100 -0.99 -18.13 -2.93
N ASP A 101 -0.32 -19.02 -2.19
CA ASP A 101 -0.85 -19.56 -0.94
C ASP A 101 -0.83 -18.52 0.18
N ARG A 102 -2.01 -18.02 0.54
CA ARG A 102 -2.19 -17.01 1.61
C ARG A 102 -1.83 -17.53 3.01
N SER A 103 -1.65 -18.84 3.18
CA SER A 103 -1.34 -19.47 4.48
C SER A 103 0.14 -19.67 4.76
N SER A 104 1.01 -19.48 3.77
CA SER A 104 2.46 -19.61 3.92
C SER A 104 3.17 -18.27 3.74
N GLY A 105 4.45 -18.16 4.15
CA GLY A 105 5.32 -17.02 3.86
C GLY A 105 4.93 -15.68 4.52
N SER A 106 5.90 -14.76 4.58
CA SER A 106 5.68 -13.42 5.10
C SER A 106 5.28 -12.46 3.98
N GLN A 107 4.44 -11.48 4.30
CA GLN A 107 4.00 -10.44 3.37
C GLN A 107 4.83 -9.18 3.58
N TYR A 108 5.26 -8.56 2.48
CA TYR A 108 6.12 -7.39 2.50
C TYR A 108 5.55 -6.27 1.64
N LEU A 109 5.67 -5.05 2.15
CA LEU A 109 5.64 -3.84 1.36
C LEU A 109 7.08 -3.48 0.98
N VAL A 110 7.36 -3.41 -0.31
CA VAL A 110 8.65 -2.97 -0.86
C VAL A 110 8.44 -1.66 -1.62
N LEU A 111 9.25 -0.66 -1.29
CA LEU A 111 9.28 0.64 -1.95
C LEU A 111 10.66 0.85 -2.57
N GLY A 112 10.74 0.80 -3.90
CA GLY A 112 11.93 1.13 -4.67
C GLY A 112 11.82 2.55 -5.21
N LEU A 113 12.28 3.55 -4.46
CA LEU A 113 12.22 4.95 -4.89
C LEU A 113 13.37 5.28 -5.83
N GLY A 114 13.11 6.04 -6.89
CA GLY A 114 14.12 6.39 -7.88
C GLY A 114 13.71 7.53 -8.80
N GLU A 115 14.62 7.87 -9.70
CA GLU A 115 14.45 8.88 -10.75
C GLU A 115 14.93 8.32 -12.10
N GLY A 116 14.41 8.86 -13.21
CA GLY A 116 14.83 8.49 -14.56
C GLY A 116 13.69 7.90 -15.42
N PRO A 117 14.03 7.13 -16.47
CA PRO A 117 13.03 6.48 -17.32
C PRO A 117 12.13 5.55 -16.49
N ALA A 118 10.84 5.50 -16.83
CA ALA A 118 9.90 4.61 -16.16
C ALA A 118 10.38 3.15 -16.25
N ALA A 119 10.66 2.57 -15.08
CA ALA A 119 10.91 1.14 -14.92
C ALA A 119 9.60 0.42 -14.55
N ASP A 120 9.65 -0.92 -14.51
CA ASP A 120 8.63 -1.72 -13.82
C ASP A 120 7.22 -1.62 -14.44
N LEU A 121 7.17 -1.31 -15.75
CA LEU A 121 5.95 -1.33 -16.57
C LEU A 121 5.57 -2.73 -17.03
N THR A 122 6.50 -3.67 -16.92
CA THR A 122 6.31 -5.09 -17.20
C THR A 122 6.48 -5.83 -15.89
N PRO A 123 5.55 -6.72 -15.52
CA PRO A 123 5.68 -7.48 -14.28
C PRO A 123 6.88 -8.44 -14.35
N PRO A 124 7.55 -8.70 -13.21
CA PRO A 124 8.68 -9.62 -13.15
C PRO A 124 8.23 -11.07 -13.47
N PRO A 125 9.15 -12.02 -13.68
CA PRO A 125 8.79 -13.40 -14.04
C PRO A 125 7.97 -14.13 -12.96
N ASP A 126 8.27 -13.89 -11.68
CA ASP A 126 7.64 -14.57 -10.55
C ASP A 126 6.42 -13.78 -10.02
N GLN A 127 5.37 -13.73 -10.85
CA GLN A 127 4.19 -12.92 -10.57
C GLN A 127 3.26 -13.56 -9.55
N ASP A 128 3.38 -14.87 -9.32
CA ASP A 128 2.46 -15.61 -8.46
C ASP A 128 2.64 -15.25 -6.98
N GLU A 129 3.81 -14.72 -6.62
CA GLU A 129 4.10 -14.19 -5.29
C GLU A 129 3.80 -12.69 -5.15
N LEU A 130 3.40 -12.01 -6.23
CA LEU A 130 3.01 -10.60 -6.20
C LEU A 130 1.52 -10.41 -5.91
N ILE A 131 1.23 -9.72 -4.81
CA ILE A 131 -0.13 -9.31 -4.42
C ILE A 131 -0.54 -8.05 -5.18
N ALA A 132 0.37 -7.08 -5.29
CA ALA A 132 0.20 -5.86 -6.09
C ALA A 132 1.58 -5.36 -6.53
N TYR A 133 1.71 -4.85 -7.75
CA TYR A 133 2.99 -4.35 -8.26
C TYR A 133 2.75 -3.27 -9.31
N GLY A 134 3.53 -2.21 -9.22
CA GLY A 134 3.56 -1.19 -10.28
C GLY A 134 4.19 0.13 -9.88
N PRO A 135 4.32 1.04 -10.85
CA PRO A 135 5.05 2.28 -10.67
C PRO A 135 4.30 3.28 -9.80
N LEU A 136 5.05 4.03 -8.99
CA LEU A 136 4.63 5.27 -8.35
C LEU A 136 4.90 6.42 -9.31
N LEU A 137 3.89 7.26 -9.51
CA LEU A 137 3.92 8.36 -10.48
C LEU A 137 3.68 9.71 -9.78
N SER A 138 4.15 10.78 -10.41
CA SER A 138 3.83 12.16 -10.04
C SER A 138 2.34 12.49 -10.22
N ASP A 139 1.91 13.60 -9.63
CA ASP A 139 0.50 14.02 -9.65
C ASP A 139 -0.02 14.38 -11.05
N ASP A 140 0.87 14.74 -11.98
CA ASP A 140 0.58 14.96 -13.40
C ASP A 140 0.68 13.69 -14.24
N ASN A 141 1.12 12.56 -13.65
CA ASN A 141 1.30 11.26 -14.28
C ASN A 141 2.46 11.17 -15.29
N ASP A 142 3.34 12.16 -15.35
CA ASP A 142 4.39 12.25 -16.36
C ASP A 142 5.76 11.75 -15.87
N THR A 143 5.97 11.73 -14.55
CA THR A 143 7.26 11.35 -13.94
C THR A 143 7.12 10.06 -13.14
N TRP A 144 8.00 9.09 -13.41
CA TRP A 144 8.19 7.91 -12.57
C TRP A 144 8.98 8.29 -11.32
N LEU A 145 8.48 7.90 -10.15
CA LEU A 145 9.04 8.24 -8.83
C LEU A 145 9.52 7.01 -8.06
N GLY A 146 9.42 5.83 -8.66
CA GLY A 146 9.74 4.56 -8.03
C GLY A 146 8.68 3.50 -8.30
N THR A 147 8.76 2.42 -7.54
CA THR A 147 7.87 1.26 -7.62
C THR A 147 7.41 0.89 -6.23
N ALA A 148 6.12 0.52 -6.13
CA ALA A 148 5.56 -0.08 -4.95
C ALA A 148 5.14 -1.52 -5.27
N ALA A 149 5.58 -2.46 -4.44
CA ALA A 149 5.21 -3.85 -4.53
C ALA A 149 4.70 -4.35 -3.18
N LEU A 150 3.59 -5.08 -3.21
CA LEU A 150 3.10 -5.93 -2.14
C LEU A 150 3.34 -7.37 -2.60
N LEU A 151 4.10 -8.14 -1.83
CA LEU A 151 4.49 -9.48 -2.24
C LEU A 151 4.70 -10.42 -1.06
N ARG A 152 4.76 -11.70 -1.36
CA ARG A 152 5.18 -12.74 -0.42
C ARG A 152 6.62 -13.14 -0.69
N ALA A 153 7.36 -13.36 0.39
CA ALA A 153 8.73 -13.83 0.34
C ALA A 153 9.05 -14.64 1.61
N PRO A 154 10.08 -15.51 1.56
CA PRO A 154 10.53 -16.23 2.75
C PRO A 154 11.18 -15.31 3.80
N ASP A 155 11.81 -14.22 3.35
CA ASP A 155 12.54 -13.28 4.20
C ASP A 155 12.63 -11.87 3.56
N PRO A 156 13.04 -10.83 4.31
CA PRO A 156 13.14 -9.47 3.79
C PRO A 156 14.18 -9.29 2.67
N ASP A 157 15.23 -10.11 2.64
CA ASP A 157 16.28 -9.97 1.62
C ASP A 157 15.79 -10.49 0.28
N ALA A 158 15.10 -11.63 0.24
CA ALA A 158 14.39 -12.13 -0.92
C ALA A 158 13.37 -11.10 -1.41
N ALA A 159 12.59 -10.49 -0.50
CA ALA A 159 11.60 -9.48 -0.86
C ALA A 159 12.22 -8.27 -1.60
N ARG A 160 13.41 -7.81 -1.19
CA ARG A 160 14.12 -6.68 -1.81
C ARG A 160 14.66 -6.96 -3.21
N THR A 161 14.70 -8.22 -3.64
CA THR A 161 15.22 -8.59 -4.97
C THR A 161 14.19 -8.44 -6.08
N VAL A 162 12.92 -8.20 -5.75
CA VAL A 162 11.86 -7.95 -6.75
C VAL A 162 12.25 -6.78 -7.65
N ARG A 163 12.34 -7.04 -8.95
CA ARG A 163 12.62 -6.06 -10.00
C ARG A 163 11.81 -6.45 -11.22
#